data_AF-A0A6M1T7Q7-F1
#
_entry.id   AF-A0A6M1T7Q7-F1
#
_cell.length_a   1.000
_cell.length_b   1.000
_cell.length_c   1.000
_cell.angle_alpha   90.00
_cell.angle_beta   90.00
_cell.angle_gamma   90.00
#
_symmetry.space_group_name_H-M   'P 1'
#
loop_
_entity.id
_entity.type
_entity.pdbx_description
1 polymer ?
#
loop_
_entity_poly.entity_id
_entity_poly.type
_entity_poly.pdbx_seq_one_letter_code
_entity_poly.pdbx_strand_id
1 'polypeptide(L)' 'MNLQYKKLPEGWLNLITPNLYRYKDFYVRKIDRLDGKVELITNDFAGKRCAVVCSELSTAFKMMEQQLRES' A
#
# COMPACT_ATOMS: atom_id res chain seq x y z
N MET A 1 -11.74 20.78 13.20
CA MET A 1 -10.41 20.32 12.71
C MET A 1 -10.56 19.98 11.24
N ASN A 2 -9.93 20.75 10.35
CA ASN A 2 -9.92 20.47 8.91
C ASN A 2 -8.92 19.33 8.66
N LEU A 3 -9.44 18.10 8.50
CA LEU A 3 -8.64 16.93 8.12
C LEU A 3 -8.19 17.10 6.67
N GLN A 4 -6.96 17.60 6.50
CA GLN A 4 -6.30 17.63 5.20
C GLN A 4 -6.16 16.20 4.67
N TYR A 5 -6.88 15.93 3.58
CA TYR A 5 -6.87 14.69 2.81
C TYR A 5 -5.43 14.26 2.46
N LYS A 6 -4.90 13.23 3.14
CA LYS A 6 -3.62 12.63 2.76
C LYS A 6 -3.86 11.69 1.58
N LYS A 7 -3.62 12.20 0.38
CA LYS A 7 -3.42 11.40 -0.84
C LYS A 7 -2.39 10.28 -0.56
N LEU A 8 -2.53 9.17 -1.27
CA LEU A 8 -1.46 8.19 -1.45
C LEU A 8 -0.11 8.90 -1.65
N PRO A 9 1.02 8.33 -1.15
CA PRO A 9 2.33 8.87 -1.47
C PRO A 9 2.47 9.06 -2.98
N GLU A 10 3.18 10.10 -3.38
CA GLU A 10 3.30 10.47 -4.79
C GLU A 10 3.75 9.27 -5.65
N GLY A 11 3.03 9.03 -6.76
CA GLY A 11 3.31 7.92 -7.68
C GLY A 11 2.68 6.58 -7.31
N TRP A 12 1.96 6.46 -6.19
CA TRP A 12 1.16 5.28 -5.86
C TRP A 12 -0.26 5.39 -6.42
N LEU A 13 -0.72 4.31 -7.04
CA LEU A 13 -2.06 4.17 -7.59
C LEU A 13 -2.73 2.96 -6.93
N ASN A 14 -3.97 3.14 -6.50
CA ASN A 14 -4.79 2.03 -6.03
C ASN A 14 -5.37 1.26 -7.22
N LEU A 15 -5.39 -0.06 -7.13
CA LEU A 15 -6.06 -0.91 -8.11
C LEU A 15 -7.41 -1.38 -7.57
N ILE A 16 -8.29 -1.85 -8.46
CA ILE A 16 -9.63 -2.35 -8.09
C ILE A 16 -9.51 -3.56 -7.15
N THR A 17 -8.41 -4.32 -7.24
CA THR A 17 -8.15 -5.46 -6.39
C THR A 17 -7.68 -5.01 -4.99
N PRO A 18 -8.33 -5.46 -3.91
CA PRO A 18 -7.92 -5.16 -2.55
C PRO A 18 -6.45 -5.56 -2.30
N ASN A 19 -5.71 -4.72 -1.57
CA ASN A 19 -4.30 -4.93 -1.23
C ASN A 19 -3.34 -4.98 -2.43
N LEU A 20 -3.76 -4.52 -3.61
CA LEU A 20 -2.90 -4.42 -4.78
C LEU A 20 -2.78 -2.97 -5.22
N TYR A 21 -1.55 -2.53 -5.39
CA TYR A 21 -1.19 -1.16 -5.73
C TYR A 21 -0.25 -1.15 -6.92
N ARG A 22 -0.21 -0.04 -7.63
CA ARG A 22 0.81 0.22 -8.64
C ARG A 22 1.69 1.38 -8.17
N TYR A 23 3.00 1.17 -8.18
CA TYR A 23 3.97 2.22 -7.94
C TYR A 23 4.94 2.24 -9.13
N LYS A 24 4.92 3.34 -9.90
CA LYS A 24 5.61 3.40 -11.20
C LYS A 24 5.18 2.23 -12.10
N ASP A 25 6.10 1.36 -12.50
CA ASP A 25 5.85 0.19 -13.35
C ASP A 25 5.74 -1.13 -12.59
N PHE A 26 5.68 -1.05 -11.25
CA PHE A 26 5.62 -2.22 -10.40
C PHE A 26 4.23 -2.43 -9.80
N TYR A 27 3.80 -3.69 -9.81
CA TYR A 27 2.66 -4.14 -9.01
C TYR A 27 3.14 -4.50 -7.61
N VAL A 28 2.54 -3.87 -6.60
CA VAL A 28 2.90 -4.04 -5.20
C VAL A 28 1.71 -4.61 -4.46
N ARG A 29 1.91 -5.76 -3.81
CA ARG A 29 0.91 -6.39 -2.95
C ARG A 29 1.19 -6.05 -1.49
N LYS A 30 0.16 -5.62 -0.77
CA LYS A 30 0.17 -5.43 0.69
C LYS A 30 -0.21 -6.74 1.39
N ILE A 31 0.53 -7.06 2.44
CA ILE A 31 0.21 -8.12 3.39
C ILE A 31 0.28 -7.54 4.79
N ASP A 32 -0.83 -7.61 5.52
CA ASP A 32 -0.87 -7.27 6.94
C ASP A 32 -0.28 -8.42 7.76
N ARG A 33 0.70 -8.11 8.61
CA ARG A 33 1.32 -9.08 9.53
C ARG A 33 0.66 -9.02 10.90
N LEU A 34 0.71 -10.15 11.61
CA LEU A 34 0.16 -10.29 12.96
C LEU A 34 0.84 -9.39 14.00
N ASP A 35 2.06 -8.91 13.73
CA ASP A 35 2.79 -7.96 14.57
C ASP A 35 2.41 -6.48 14.30
N GLY A 36 1.35 -6.25 13.52
CA GLY A 36 0.85 -4.92 13.17
C GLY A 36 1.64 -4.20 12.07
N LYS A 37 2.69 -4.83 11.53
CA LYS A 37 3.47 -4.30 10.41
C LYS A 37 2.81 -4.64 9.07
N VAL A 38 3.21 -3.89 8.05
CA VAL A 38 2.81 -4.15 6.67
C VAL A 38 4.02 -4.65 5.90
N GLU A 39 3.84 -5.76 5.19
CA GLU A 39 4.81 -6.28 4.23
C GLU A 39 4.34 -5.93 2.82
N LEU A 40 5.19 -5.26 2.06
CA LEU A 40 4.97 -4.91 0.65
C LEU A 40 5.81 -5.84 -0.21
N ILE A 41 5.17 -6.50 -1.17
CA ILE A 41 5.81 -7.47 -2.04
C ILE A 41 5.64 -7.04 -3.48
N THR A 42 6.72 -7.09 -4.24
CA THR A 42 6.72 -6.88 -5.68
C THR A 42 7.71 -7.83 -6.35
N ASN A 43 7.72 -7.89 -7.67
CA ASN A 43 8.77 -8.55 -8.44
C ASN A 43 9.57 -7.48 -9.17
N ASP A 44 10.89 -7.62 -9.19
CA ASP A 44 11.73 -6.77 -10.02
C ASP A 44 11.56 -7.10 -11.52
N PHE A 45 12.24 -6.34 -12.39
CA PHE A 45 12.18 -6.56 -13.85
C PHE A 45 12.75 -7.91 -14.29
N ALA A 46 13.53 -8.60 -13.44
CA ALA A 46 14.03 -9.94 -13.69
C ALA A 46 13.07 -11.03 -13.16
N GLY A 47 11.90 -10.65 -12.63
CA GLY A 47 10.92 -11.57 -12.04
C GLY A 47 11.31 -12.07 -10.65
N LYS A 48 12.36 -11.51 -10.03
CA LYS A 48 12.77 -11.89 -8.67
C LYS A 48 11.87 -11.20 -7.65
N ARG A 49 11.41 -11.98 -6.67
CA ARG A 49 10.60 -11.47 -5.56
C ARG A 49 11.39 -10.52 -4.67
N CYS A 50 10.87 -9.32 -4.48
CA CYS A 50 11.33 -8.32 -3.53
C CYS A 50 10.27 -8.12 -2.45
N ALA A 51 10.69 -8.00 -1.20
CA ALA A 51 9.80 -7.75 -0.07
C ALA A 51 10.42 -6.73 0.87
N VAL A 52 9.60 -5.82 1.39
CA VAL A 52 10.00 -4.87 2.44
C VAL A 52 8.94 -4.85 3.53
N VAL A 53 9.37 -4.84 4.79
CA VAL A 53 8.50 -4.74 5.95
C VAL A 53 8.61 -3.33 6.50
N CYS A 54 7.49 -2.61 6.54
CA CYS A 54 7.42 -1.25 7.07
C CYS A 54 6.44 -1.19 8.24
N SER A 55 6.90 -0.65 9.37
CA SER A 55 6.05 -0.29 10.52
C SER A 55 5.31 1.03 10.28
N GLU A 56 5.93 2.00 9.60
CA GLU A 56 5.41 3.36 9.44
C GLU A 56 4.31 3.50 8.38
N LEU A 57 4.26 2.59 7.40
CA LEU A 57 3.26 2.59 6.33
C LEU A 57 1.91 2.01 6.74
N SER A 58 1.85 1.29 7.88
CA SER A 58 0.62 0.65 8.39
C SER A 58 -0.52 1.66 8.59
N THR A 59 -0.21 2.83 9.17
CA THR A 59 -1.19 3.89 9.42
C THR A 59 -1.70 4.52 8.12
N ALA A 60 -0.82 4.76 7.15
CA ALA A 60 -1.20 5.37 5.87
C ALA A 60 -2.12 4.44 5.04
N PHE A 61 -1.82 3.14 5.00
CA PHE A 61 -2.67 2.16 4.30
C PHE A 61 -4.03 1.97 4.98
N LYS A 62 -4.08 1.85 6.31
CA LYS A 62 -5.35 1.69 7.06
C LYS A 62 -6.30 2.86 6.83
N MET A 63 -5.79 4.10 6.85
CA MET A 63 -6.60 5.29 6.60
C MET A 63 -7.16 5.33 5.17
N MET A 64 -6.39 4.89 4.18
CA MET A 64 -6.85 4.81 2.79
C MET A 64 -7.87 3.67 2.56
N GLU A 65 -7.65 2.49 3.15
CA GLU A 65 -8.60 1.37 3.05
C GLU A 65 -9.96 1.70 3.67
N GLN A 66 -9.98 2.50 4.73
CA GLN A 66 -11.21 3.02 5.32
C GLN A 66 -11.96 3.95 4.36
N GLN A 67 -11.24 4.87 3.69
CA GLN A 67 -11.83 5.79 2.70
C GLN A 67 -12.49 5.05 1.52
N LEU A 68 -11.93 3.92 1.10
CA LEU A 68 -12.47 3.10 0.01
C LEU A 68 -13.74 2.32 0.39
N ARG A 69 -14.02 2.13 1.68
CA ARG A 69 -15.24 1.47 2.16
C ARG A 69 -16.41 2.43 2.34
N GLU A 70 -16.10 3.72 2.47
CA GLU A 70 -17.08 4.79 2.75
C GLU A 70 -17.43 5.59 1.47
N SER A 71 -16.91 5.20 0.31
CA SER A 71 -17.10 5.84 -1.00
C SER A 71 -17.76 4.90 -2.00
#